data_AF-A0A2D6M9V0-F1
#
_entry.id   AF-A0A2D6M9V0-F1
#
_cell.length_a   1.000
_cell.length_b   1.000
_cell.length_c   1.000
_cell.angle_alpha   90.00
_cell.angle_beta   90.00
_cell.angle_gamma   90.00
#
_symmetry.space_group_name_H-M   'P 1'
#
loop_
_entity.id
_entity.type
_entity.pdbx_description
1 polymer ?
#
loop_
_entity_poly.entity_id
_entity_poly.type
_entity_poly.pdbx_seq_one_letter_code
_entity_poly.pdbx_strand_id
1 'polypeptide(L)'
;MSSGKTPLGPSKPFEAVSSGQYTENPPKSGLLHTILSQDSKGRFQPNFKKADNEKIVQNNGAYIVLGTDRPTSLTSGKGASGGDGAASIDLVVGRMDNMNPNAKKEVNWVDNSFSADSARIYIAQLTDVDSAFSLAPGLMGSDRDRSAIGIKADGVRIIGRAGIRLITGVSDGVTPKETLARDGSLKQPAPTIEFIAGNNTDNEIIWGGLFNPREELVKLQPIVKGWNLQDALLELVQIVEHQAGAISNLAYWLGISNNALSTWASTSLTGAPAAVIGALTSLKVMTDFHLPSYATRTAFITYRGNFLVPGGRKFIGSYNVYTT
;
A
#
# COMPACT_ATOMS: atom_id res chain seq x y z
N MET A 1 36.90 -69.97 -6.71
CA MET A 1 36.57 -68.56 -6.44
C MET A 1 36.16 -68.45 -4.98
N SER A 2 37.11 -68.05 -4.12
CA SER A 2 37.00 -68.08 -2.65
C SER A 2 36.79 -66.64 -2.16
N SER A 3 35.62 -66.35 -1.57
CA SER A 3 35.29 -65.05 -0.99
C SER A 3 35.90 -64.91 0.40
N GLY A 4 37.02 -64.19 0.52
CA GLY A 4 37.58 -63.77 1.79
C GLY A 4 36.90 -62.50 2.29
N LYS A 5 36.07 -62.61 3.34
CA LYS A 5 35.60 -61.46 4.12
C LYS A 5 36.73 -61.00 5.05
N THR A 6 37.20 -59.77 4.89
CA THR A 6 38.07 -59.10 5.86
C THR A 6 37.24 -58.61 7.06
N PRO A 7 37.70 -58.82 8.31
CA PRO A 7 36.98 -58.37 9.49
C PRO A 7 37.11 -56.86 9.68
N LEU A 8 35.98 -56.19 9.93
CA LEU A 8 35.92 -54.79 10.36
C LEU A 8 36.56 -54.69 11.75
N GLY A 9 37.67 -53.95 11.84
CA GLY A 9 38.32 -53.64 13.10
C GLY A 9 37.43 -52.74 13.99
N PRO A 10 37.68 -52.70 15.31
CA PRO A 10 36.87 -51.93 16.25
C PRO A 10 36.87 -50.45 15.86
N SER A 11 35.67 -49.89 15.71
CA SER A 11 35.46 -48.46 15.52
C SER A 11 36.08 -47.71 16.69
N LYS A 12 37.08 -46.87 16.42
CA LYS A 12 37.62 -45.94 17.42
C LYS A 12 36.44 -45.14 18.01
N PRO A 13 36.32 -45.01 19.35
CA PRO A 13 35.33 -44.12 19.93
C PRO A 13 35.58 -42.69 19.41
N PHE A 14 34.52 -42.00 19.01
CA PHE A 14 34.56 -40.58 18.71
C PHE A 14 35.08 -39.85 19.96
N GLU A 15 36.36 -39.45 19.94
CA GLU A 15 36.88 -38.50 20.92
C GLU A 15 36.09 -37.21 20.76
N ALA A 16 35.40 -36.81 21.83
CA ALA A 16 34.78 -35.50 21.92
C ALA A 16 35.88 -34.45 21.72
N VAL A 17 35.84 -33.75 20.58
CA VAL A 17 36.74 -32.64 20.29
C VAL A 17 36.56 -31.62 21.41
N SER A 18 37.54 -31.56 22.30
CA SER A 18 37.61 -30.59 23.38
C SER A 18 37.52 -29.19 22.80
N SER A 19 36.75 -28.34 23.47
CA SER A 19 36.44 -26.94 23.18
C SER A 19 37.65 -26.00 23.16
N GLY A 20 38.66 -26.27 22.33
CA GLY A 20 39.91 -25.55 22.36
C GLY A 20 40.76 -25.83 21.14
N GLN A 21 40.36 -25.26 20.00
CA GLN A 21 41.20 -24.71 18.92
C GLN A 21 40.29 -24.54 17.70
N TYR A 22 39.69 -23.35 17.56
CA TYR A 22 39.38 -22.89 16.21
C TYR A 22 40.71 -22.79 15.49
N THR A 23 41.04 -23.77 14.65
CA THR A 23 42.08 -23.61 13.62
C THR A 23 41.88 -22.25 13.00
N GLU A 24 42.89 -21.38 13.11
CA GLU A 24 42.81 -19.99 12.65
C GLU A 24 42.21 -19.96 11.25
N ASN A 25 40.98 -19.44 11.14
CA ASN A 25 40.33 -19.37 9.84
C ASN A 25 41.23 -18.56 8.92
N PRO A 26 41.36 -18.94 7.64
CA PRO A 26 42.20 -18.21 6.72
C PRO A 26 41.80 -16.73 6.76
N PRO A 27 42.73 -15.81 7.09
CA PRO A 27 42.42 -14.40 7.06
C PRO A 27 41.91 -14.07 5.65
N LYS A 28 40.90 -13.22 5.55
CA LYS A 28 40.25 -12.89 4.28
C LYS A 28 39.27 -13.93 3.72
N SER A 29 39.01 -15.05 4.40
CA SER A 29 38.08 -16.08 3.90
C SER A 29 36.61 -15.64 3.85
N GLY A 30 36.22 -14.65 4.64
CA GLY A 30 34.82 -14.26 4.84
C GLY A 30 34.00 -15.30 5.63
N LEU A 31 34.66 -16.35 6.15
CA LEU A 31 34.08 -17.29 7.10
C LEU A 31 34.21 -16.72 8.52
N LEU A 32 33.23 -16.99 9.39
CA LEU A 32 33.27 -16.68 10.82
C LEU A 32 33.67 -15.23 11.15
N HIS A 33 33.09 -14.24 10.45
CA HIS A 33 33.38 -12.80 10.63
C HIS A 33 34.84 -12.39 10.38
N THR A 34 35.65 -13.21 9.70
CA THR A 34 36.95 -12.76 9.21
C THR A 34 36.77 -11.60 8.23
N ILE A 35 37.75 -10.69 8.21
CA ILE A 35 37.80 -9.57 7.25
C ILE A 35 37.48 -10.13 5.88
N LEU A 36 36.60 -9.49 5.11
CA LEU A 36 36.31 -9.96 3.76
C LEU A 36 37.55 -9.72 2.91
N SER A 37 38.04 -10.72 2.18
CA SER A 37 38.99 -10.44 1.11
C SER A 37 38.37 -9.47 0.14
N GLN A 38 39.02 -8.33 -0.08
CA GLN A 38 38.72 -7.49 -1.23
C GLN A 38 38.87 -8.28 -2.55
N ASP A 39 39.64 -9.37 -2.53
CA ASP A 39 40.06 -10.11 -3.74
C ASP A 39 39.38 -11.47 -3.92
N SER A 40 39.07 -12.22 -2.86
CA SER A 40 38.81 -13.67 -3.02
C SER A 40 37.38 -14.05 -3.42
N LYS A 41 36.59 -13.10 -3.97
CA LYS A 41 35.34 -13.32 -4.75
C LYS A 41 34.69 -12.02 -5.29
N GLY A 42 35.46 -10.97 -5.59
CA GLY A 42 34.96 -9.84 -6.40
C GLY A 42 33.87 -8.94 -5.77
N ARG A 43 33.84 -8.77 -4.44
CA ARG A 43 32.96 -7.77 -3.82
C ARG A 43 33.65 -6.40 -3.88
N PHE A 44 33.03 -5.50 -4.64
CA PHE A 44 33.51 -4.14 -4.88
C PHE A 44 33.43 -3.30 -3.60
N GLN A 45 34.57 -2.80 -3.12
CA GLN A 45 34.65 -1.83 -2.04
C GLN A 45 35.19 -0.51 -2.60
N PRO A 46 34.32 0.39 -3.08
CA PRO A 46 34.78 1.63 -3.64
C PRO A 46 35.28 2.59 -2.57
N ASN A 47 36.25 3.44 -2.94
CA ASN A 47 36.58 4.60 -2.12
C ASN A 47 35.46 5.63 -2.29
N PHE A 48 34.81 5.99 -1.20
CA PHE A 48 33.74 6.97 -1.23
C PHE A 48 34.33 8.39 -1.32
N LYS A 49 33.87 9.18 -2.30
CA LYS A 49 34.24 10.58 -2.43
C LYS A 49 33.58 11.39 -1.33
N LYS A 50 34.39 11.76 -0.35
CA LYS A 50 33.99 12.54 0.82
C LYS A 50 33.84 14.03 0.45
N ALA A 51 32.79 14.69 0.95
CA ALA A 51 32.72 16.16 0.97
C ALA A 51 33.44 16.74 2.20
N ASP A 52 33.94 17.98 2.12
CA ASP A 52 34.77 18.57 3.17
C ASP A 52 34.10 18.59 4.56
N ASN A 53 32.78 18.77 4.57
CA ASN A 53 31.95 18.82 5.77
C ASN A 53 31.39 17.46 6.23
N GLU A 54 31.72 16.36 5.55
CA GLU A 54 31.28 15.02 5.93
C GLU A 54 32.19 14.42 7.02
N LYS A 55 31.63 13.54 7.83
CA LYS A 55 32.36 12.64 8.73
C LYS A 55 31.92 11.23 8.45
N ILE A 56 32.88 10.38 8.07
CA ILE A 56 32.62 9.01 7.65
C ILE A 56 33.16 8.06 8.70
N VAL A 57 32.32 7.13 9.15
CA VAL A 57 32.72 5.95 9.90
C VAL A 57 32.49 4.74 9.00
N GLN A 58 33.55 4.00 8.67
CA GLN A 58 33.50 2.88 7.73
C GLN A 58 34.05 1.61 8.37
N ASN A 59 33.39 0.48 8.12
CA ASN A 59 33.88 -0.85 8.46
C ASN A 59 33.39 -1.90 7.45
N ASN A 60 34.29 -2.60 6.76
CA ASN A 60 33.99 -3.75 5.88
C ASN A 60 32.81 -3.55 4.90
N GLY A 61 32.70 -2.37 4.26
CA GLY A 61 31.65 -2.05 3.29
C GLY A 61 30.34 -1.52 3.90
N ALA A 62 30.29 -1.35 5.22
CA ALA A 62 29.29 -0.56 5.92
C ALA A 62 29.81 0.85 6.18
N TYR A 63 28.94 1.84 6.01
CA TYR A 63 29.27 3.26 6.11
C TYR A 63 28.19 4.00 6.92
N ILE A 64 28.64 4.88 7.80
CA ILE A 64 27.84 5.91 8.44
C ILE A 64 28.44 7.25 8.00
N VAL A 65 27.68 8.04 7.26
CA VAL A 65 28.11 9.36 6.79
C VAL A 65 27.24 10.41 7.48
N LEU A 66 27.90 11.29 8.23
CA LEU A 66 27.28 12.46 8.87
C LEU A 66 27.71 13.67 8.06
N GLY A 67 26.77 14.49 7.59
CA GLY A 67 27.12 15.63 6.75
C GLY A 67 25.90 16.47 6.38
N THR A 68 25.90 16.96 5.15
CA THR A 68 24.76 17.67 4.58
C THR A 68 24.06 16.85 3.50
N ASP A 69 22.84 17.24 3.14
CA ASP A 69 22.04 16.57 2.12
C ASP A 69 22.77 16.49 0.79
N ARG A 70 23.07 15.26 0.35
CA ARG A 70 23.89 14.96 -0.83
C ARG A 70 23.47 13.63 -1.47
N PRO A 71 22.38 13.59 -2.26
CA PRO A 71 21.83 12.35 -2.78
C PRO A 71 22.68 11.70 -3.88
N THR A 72 23.45 12.48 -4.66
CA THR A 72 24.27 11.96 -5.77
C THR A 72 25.72 12.45 -5.71
N SER A 73 26.05 13.56 -6.37
CA SER A 73 27.40 14.13 -6.44
C SER A 73 27.69 15.17 -5.36
N LEU A 74 28.92 15.66 -5.27
CA LEU A 74 29.33 16.80 -4.44
C LEU A 74 28.53 18.09 -4.71
N THR A 75 27.94 18.21 -5.90
CA THR A 75 27.13 19.37 -6.32
C THR A 75 25.63 19.12 -6.20
N SER A 76 25.23 18.00 -5.61
CA SER A 76 23.82 17.60 -5.51
C SER A 76 23.22 17.87 -4.13
N GLY A 77 21.89 17.95 -4.08
CA GLY A 77 21.14 18.11 -2.84
C GLY A 77 21.14 19.54 -2.31
N LYS A 78 20.46 19.71 -1.19
CA LYS A 78 20.35 21.00 -0.48
C LYS A 78 21.65 21.38 0.20
N GLY A 79 22.48 20.40 0.55
CA GLY A 79 23.82 20.65 1.10
C GLY A 79 24.73 21.38 0.13
N ALA A 80 24.74 20.98 -1.15
CA ALA A 80 25.51 21.66 -2.18
C ALA A 80 24.94 23.02 -2.58
N SER A 81 23.62 23.19 -2.47
CA SER A 81 22.93 24.45 -2.77
C SER A 81 23.10 25.52 -1.69
N GLY A 82 23.83 25.22 -0.60
CA GLY A 82 23.98 26.12 0.55
C GLY A 82 22.71 26.28 1.37
N GLY A 83 21.82 25.28 1.37
CA GLY A 83 20.60 25.32 2.16
C GLY A 83 20.91 25.24 3.66
N ASP A 84 20.49 26.27 4.40
CA ASP A 84 20.54 26.23 5.87
C ASP A 84 19.68 25.08 6.40
N GLY A 85 20.19 24.34 7.38
CA GLY A 85 19.48 23.20 7.98
C GLY A 85 19.44 21.95 7.10
N ALA A 86 20.35 21.79 6.14
CA ALA A 86 20.46 20.58 5.31
C ALA A 86 21.22 19.42 5.98
N ALA A 87 21.20 19.29 7.30
CA ALA A 87 21.92 18.21 8.00
C ALA A 87 21.36 16.83 7.59
N SER A 88 22.25 15.86 7.38
CA SER A 88 21.90 14.50 6.96
C SER A 88 22.71 13.42 7.67
N ILE A 89 22.09 12.25 7.78
CA ILE A 89 22.70 10.99 8.22
C ILE A 89 22.39 9.94 7.15
N ASP A 90 23.44 9.38 6.57
CA ASP A 90 23.36 8.33 5.56
C ASP A 90 23.97 7.03 6.11
N LEU A 91 23.10 6.04 6.37
CA LEU A 91 23.48 4.71 6.80
C LEU A 91 23.38 3.77 5.59
N VAL A 92 24.51 3.24 5.11
CA VAL A 92 24.51 2.41 3.91
C VAL A 92 25.47 1.24 4.02
N VAL A 93 25.04 0.12 3.46
CA VAL A 93 25.81 -1.12 3.36
C VAL A 93 25.79 -1.57 1.90
N GLY A 94 26.95 -1.98 1.39
CA GLY A 94 27.08 -2.40 -0.01
C GLY A 94 26.96 -1.23 -0.99
N ARG A 95 27.76 -0.18 -0.79
CA ARG A 95 27.80 0.98 -1.69
C ARG A 95 28.12 0.54 -3.12
N MET A 96 27.29 0.94 -4.09
CA MET A 96 27.43 0.61 -5.52
C MET A 96 27.49 -0.90 -5.84
N ASP A 97 27.01 -1.77 -4.96
CA ASP A 97 27.11 -3.21 -5.19
C ASP A 97 26.13 -3.72 -6.27
N ASN A 98 25.12 -2.95 -6.64
CA ASN A 98 24.25 -3.27 -7.78
C ASN A 98 24.67 -2.58 -9.08
N MET A 99 25.84 -1.92 -9.11
CA MET A 99 26.40 -1.36 -10.34
C MET A 99 26.77 -2.48 -11.34
N ASN A 100 26.68 -2.19 -12.64
CA ASN A 100 27.11 -3.11 -13.71
C ASN A 100 28.53 -3.66 -13.41
N PRO A 101 28.73 -4.99 -13.41
CA PRO A 101 30.02 -5.61 -13.11
C PRO A 101 31.20 -5.10 -13.95
N ASN A 102 30.94 -4.68 -15.20
CA ASN A 102 31.98 -4.11 -16.05
C ASN A 102 32.39 -2.71 -15.58
N ALA A 103 31.43 -1.89 -15.14
CA ALA A 103 31.69 -0.57 -14.60
C ALA A 103 32.39 -0.62 -13.23
N LYS A 104 32.13 -1.65 -12.42
CA LYS A 104 32.82 -1.88 -11.13
C LYS A 104 34.34 -2.05 -11.27
N LYS A 105 34.84 -2.56 -12.41
CA LYS A 105 36.28 -2.79 -12.62
C LYS A 105 37.07 -1.51 -12.88
N GLU A 106 36.41 -0.43 -13.26
CA GLU A 106 37.05 0.80 -13.75
C GLU A 106 37.00 1.96 -12.74
N VAL A 107 36.22 1.84 -11.66
CA VAL A 107 35.94 2.97 -10.76
C VAL A 107 36.56 2.76 -9.38
N ASN A 108 37.61 3.53 -9.08
CA ASN A 108 38.22 3.56 -7.75
C ASN A 108 37.49 4.48 -6.76
N TRP A 109 36.82 5.52 -7.26
CA TRP A 109 36.17 6.57 -6.47
C TRP A 109 34.70 6.72 -6.86
N VAL A 110 33.79 6.58 -5.91
CA VAL A 110 32.35 6.65 -6.17
C VAL A 110 31.68 7.78 -5.39
N ASP A 111 30.68 8.36 -6.03
CA ASP A 111 29.71 9.28 -5.44
C ASP A 111 28.54 8.50 -4.81
N ASN A 112 27.56 9.20 -4.22
CA ASN A 112 26.33 8.56 -3.75
C ASN A 112 25.49 8.07 -4.93
N SER A 113 24.88 6.90 -4.80
CA SER A 113 23.93 6.36 -5.76
C SER A 113 22.87 5.53 -5.06
N PHE A 114 21.72 6.15 -4.81
CA PHE A 114 20.64 5.51 -4.08
C PHE A 114 20.04 4.33 -4.89
N SER A 115 20.19 4.36 -6.21
CA SER A 115 19.74 3.29 -7.11
C SER A 115 20.64 2.04 -7.02
N ALA A 116 21.96 2.22 -6.97
CA ALA A 116 22.95 1.15 -7.08
C ALA A 116 23.41 0.55 -5.74
N ASP A 117 22.98 1.09 -4.61
CA ASP A 117 23.29 0.50 -3.30
C ASP A 117 22.39 -0.68 -2.95
N SER A 118 22.92 -1.60 -2.14
CA SER A 118 22.15 -2.76 -1.65
C SER A 118 21.13 -2.39 -0.58
N ALA A 119 21.56 -1.68 0.47
CA ALA A 119 20.69 -1.30 1.58
C ALA A 119 21.08 0.07 2.15
N ARG A 120 20.10 0.96 2.30
CA ARG A 120 20.29 2.36 2.72
C ARG A 120 19.13 2.83 3.60
N ILE A 121 19.47 3.54 4.67
CA ILE A 121 18.56 4.41 5.43
C ILE A 121 19.12 5.82 5.33
N TYR A 122 18.37 6.70 4.69
CA TYR A 122 18.74 8.09 4.49
C TYR A 122 17.84 8.98 5.33
N ILE A 123 18.44 9.79 6.19
CA ILE A 123 17.73 10.73 7.08
C ILE A 123 18.25 12.12 6.75
N ALA A 124 17.37 13.04 6.40
CA ALA A 124 17.76 14.43 6.14
C ALA A 124 16.72 15.40 6.70
N GLN A 125 17.21 16.50 7.27
CA GLN A 125 16.36 17.59 7.78
C GLN A 125 15.72 18.38 6.63
N LEU A 126 16.41 18.50 5.50
CA LEU A 126 15.93 19.18 4.31
C LEU A 126 16.43 18.45 3.06
N THR A 127 15.54 17.80 2.32
CA THR A 127 15.87 17.05 1.11
C THR A 127 14.67 16.98 0.17
N ASP A 128 14.94 16.56 -1.06
CA ASP A 128 13.93 16.20 -2.06
C ASP A 128 13.93 14.67 -2.20
N VAL A 129 13.32 13.98 -1.22
CA VAL A 129 13.43 12.52 -1.06
C VAL A 129 12.91 11.74 -2.26
N ASP A 130 11.79 12.18 -2.85
CA ASP A 130 11.19 11.51 -4.00
C ASP A 130 12.10 11.60 -5.22
N SER A 131 12.79 12.73 -5.40
CA SER A 131 13.76 12.88 -6.49
C SER A 131 15.00 12.00 -6.26
N ALA A 132 15.46 11.90 -5.00
CA ALA A 132 16.64 11.12 -4.64
C ALA A 132 16.43 9.62 -4.82
N PHE A 133 15.23 9.12 -4.52
CA PHE A 133 14.86 7.72 -4.71
C PHE A 133 14.11 7.44 -6.03
N SER A 134 13.82 8.48 -6.82
CA SER A 134 13.02 8.42 -8.05
C SER A 134 11.63 7.80 -7.83
N LEU A 135 10.93 8.25 -6.79
CA LEU A 135 9.61 7.77 -6.40
C LEU A 135 8.50 8.46 -7.21
N ALA A 136 7.42 7.73 -7.46
CA ALA A 136 6.21 8.25 -8.07
C ALA A 136 5.53 9.25 -7.10
N PRO A 137 4.98 10.35 -7.62
CA PRO A 137 4.51 11.47 -6.81
C PRO A 137 3.25 11.20 -5.98
N GLY A 138 2.46 10.15 -6.28
CA GLY A 138 1.24 9.86 -5.51
C GLY A 138 0.14 10.93 -5.63
N LEU A 139 -0.82 10.97 -4.69
CA LEU A 139 -1.82 12.05 -4.61
C LEU A 139 -1.26 13.28 -3.91
N MET A 140 -0.32 13.10 -2.99
CA MET A 140 0.33 14.20 -2.27
C MET A 140 1.23 15.05 -3.17
N GLY A 141 1.68 14.52 -4.30
CA GLY A 141 2.69 15.13 -5.16
C GLY A 141 4.10 14.86 -4.64
N SER A 142 5.11 15.26 -5.43
CA SER A 142 6.51 15.07 -5.03
C SER A 142 6.86 15.91 -3.80
N ASP A 143 7.40 15.28 -2.76
CA ASP A 143 7.88 15.99 -1.58
C ASP A 143 9.22 16.68 -1.86
N ARG A 144 9.25 18.00 -1.63
CA ARG A 144 10.41 18.86 -1.88
C ARG A 144 10.66 19.78 -0.69
N ASP A 145 11.92 19.98 -0.38
CA ASP A 145 12.38 20.86 0.68
C ASP A 145 11.77 20.51 2.04
N ARG A 146 11.70 19.21 2.36
CA ARG A 146 11.18 18.71 3.65
C ARG A 146 12.13 17.76 4.35
N SER A 147 11.88 17.59 5.65
CA SER A 147 12.52 16.55 6.44
C SER A 147 11.96 15.21 6.04
N ALA A 148 12.82 14.27 5.68
CA ALA A 148 12.39 12.96 5.21
C ALA A 148 13.34 11.85 5.66
N ILE A 149 12.76 10.65 5.77
CA ILE A 149 13.49 9.41 5.98
C ILE A 149 13.15 8.46 4.84
N GLY A 150 14.16 8.11 4.04
CA GLY A 150 14.04 7.10 2.98
C GLY A 150 14.67 5.79 3.42
N ILE A 151 13.96 4.68 3.24
CA ILE A 151 14.44 3.33 3.55
C ILE A 151 14.38 2.49 2.27
N LYS A 152 15.52 1.94 1.87
CA LYS A 152 15.62 1.06 0.68
C LYS A 152 16.46 -0.17 0.99
N ALA A 153 15.95 -1.33 0.63
CA ALA A 153 16.65 -2.61 0.62
C ALA A 153 15.86 -3.62 -0.24
N ASP A 154 16.45 -4.77 -0.56
CA ASP A 154 15.73 -5.87 -1.26
C ASP A 154 14.53 -6.40 -0.45
N GLY A 155 14.61 -6.33 0.88
CA GLY A 155 13.51 -6.69 1.77
C GLY A 155 13.51 -5.83 3.02
N VAL A 156 12.41 -5.12 3.25
CA VAL A 156 12.19 -4.31 4.45
C VAL A 156 11.11 -4.98 5.29
N ARG A 157 11.41 -5.23 6.57
CA ARG A 157 10.46 -5.78 7.54
C ARG A 157 10.38 -4.85 8.74
N ILE A 158 9.19 -4.37 9.05
CA ILE A 158 8.91 -3.62 10.28
C ILE A 158 8.23 -4.61 11.23
N ILE A 159 8.88 -4.92 12.35
CA ILE A 159 8.42 -5.96 13.30
C ILE A 159 8.15 -5.32 14.66
N GLY A 160 6.88 -5.32 15.06
CA GLY A 160 6.45 -4.93 16.41
C GLY A 160 5.92 -6.14 17.17
N ARG A 161 6.46 -6.43 18.36
CA ARG A 161 5.99 -7.56 19.20
C ARG A 161 4.63 -7.31 19.85
N ALA A 162 4.27 -6.05 20.08
CA ALA A 162 2.97 -5.65 20.62
C ALA A 162 2.03 -5.11 19.53
N GLY A 163 2.58 -4.40 18.54
CA GLY A 163 1.84 -3.84 17.43
C GLY A 163 2.64 -2.76 16.71
N ILE A 164 2.11 -2.28 15.58
CA ILE A 164 2.64 -1.18 14.78
C ILE A 164 1.51 -0.18 14.55
N ARG A 165 1.79 1.11 14.72
CA ARG A 165 0.86 2.20 14.39
C ARG A 165 1.56 3.19 13.48
N LEU A 166 0.90 3.53 12.37
CA LEU A 166 1.31 4.58 11.45
C LEU A 166 0.32 5.74 11.62
N ILE A 167 0.82 6.89 12.04
CA ILE A 167 -0.01 8.05 12.38
C ILE A 167 0.49 9.23 11.56
N THR A 168 -0.43 9.94 10.92
CA THR A 168 -0.16 11.19 10.20
C THR A 168 -0.93 12.35 10.85
N GLY A 169 -0.39 13.57 10.73
CA GLY A 169 -0.98 14.77 11.30
C GLY A 169 -0.21 15.35 12.48
N VAL A 170 -0.84 16.29 13.18
CA VAL A 170 -0.26 17.03 14.32
C VAL A 170 -0.35 16.16 15.58
N SER A 171 0.63 16.28 16.47
CA SER A 171 0.52 15.74 17.83
C SER A 171 -0.65 16.35 18.60
N ASP A 172 -1.30 15.51 19.42
CA ASP A 172 -2.39 15.94 20.29
C ASP A 172 -1.84 16.68 21.53
N GLY A 173 -2.54 17.74 21.97
CA GLY A 173 -2.20 18.49 23.17
C GLY A 173 -0.99 19.45 23.06
N VAL A 174 -0.37 19.62 21.90
CA VAL A 174 0.78 20.53 21.72
C VAL A 174 0.31 21.91 21.23
N THR A 175 0.65 22.95 22.00
CA THR A 175 0.43 24.36 21.63
C THR A 175 1.75 25.14 21.80
N PRO A 176 2.26 25.84 20.78
CA PRO A 176 1.69 25.98 19.42
C PRO A 176 1.73 24.66 18.62
N LYS A 177 0.82 24.51 17.65
CA LYS A 177 0.79 23.33 16.78
C LYS A 177 2.13 23.19 16.06
N GLU A 178 2.58 21.95 15.89
CA GLU A 178 3.78 21.63 15.13
C GLU A 178 3.70 22.17 13.69
N THR A 179 4.86 22.49 13.12
CA THR A 179 4.97 23.03 11.77
C THR A 179 5.94 22.17 10.96
N LEU A 180 5.82 22.22 9.63
CA LEU A 180 6.81 21.62 8.74
C LEU A 180 8.16 22.32 8.87
N ALA A 181 9.24 21.61 8.52
CA ALA A 181 10.61 22.11 8.62
C ALA A 181 10.85 23.46 7.92
N ARG A 182 10.13 23.75 6.83
CA ARG A 182 10.30 24.97 6.04
C ARG A 182 9.04 25.81 5.82
N ASP A 183 7.87 25.18 5.72
CA ASP A 183 6.64 25.82 5.22
C ASP A 183 5.72 26.36 6.34
N GLY A 184 6.06 26.20 7.61
CA GLY A 184 5.37 26.83 8.75
C GLY A 184 3.89 26.43 8.95
N SER A 185 3.27 25.75 7.99
CA SER A 185 1.85 25.42 7.96
C SER A 185 1.67 23.96 7.57
N LEU A 186 0.78 23.28 8.29
CA LEU A 186 0.39 21.91 7.98
C LEU A 186 -0.94 21.94 7.22
N LYS A 187 -0.99 21.24 6.08
CA LYS A 187 -2.24 21.07 5.34
C LYS A 187 -3.24 20.33 6.25
N GLN A 188 -4.42 20.93 6.42
CA GLN A 188 -5.57 20.35 7.12
C GLN A 188 -6.64 20.02 6.07
N PRO A 189 -7.31 18.85 6.15
CA PRO A 189 -7.16 17.76 7.12
C PRO A 189 -5.79 17.05 7.05
N ALA A 190 -5.51 16.19 8.04
CA ALA A 190 -4.23 15.48 8.18
C ALA A 190 -3.76 14.85 6.83
N PRO A 191 -2.45 14.85 6.56
CA PRO A 191 -1.91 14.32 5.31
C PRO A 191 -2.23 12.84 5.13
N THR A 192 -2.32 12.44 3.87
CA THR A 192 -2.72 11.10 3.46
C THR A 192 -1.59 10.09 3.67
N ILE A 193 -1.95 8.82 3.75
CA ILE A 193 -1.07 7.65 3.73
C ILE A 193 -1.32 6.95 2.40
N GLU A 194 -0.25 6.66 1.66
CA GLU A 194 -0.33 6.05 0.33
C GLU A 194 0.51 4.78 0.27
N PHE A 195 -0.11 3.69 -0.18
CA PHE A 195 0.55 2.43 -0.46
C PHE A 195 0.66 2.24 -1.98
N ILE A 196 1.81 2.59 -2.54
CA ILE A 196 2.05 2.56 -3.99
C ILE A 196 2.86 1.31 -4.37
N ALA A 197 2.25 0.41 -5.14
CA ALA A 197 2.93 -0.76 -5.68
C ALA A 197 3.58 -0.45 -7.04
N GLY A 198 4.81 -0.94 -7.23
CA GLY A 198 5.51 -0.86 -8.52
C GLY A 198 5.93 0.55 -8.94
N ASN A 199 5.98 1.51 -8.01
CA ASN A 199 6.37 2.89 -8.28
C ASN A 199 5.62 3.52 -9.46
N ASN A 200 4.31 3.21 -9.57
CA ASN A 200 3.48 3.62 -10.69
C ASN A 200 2.11 4.05 -10.20
N THR A 201 1.77 5.31 -10.48
CA THR A 201 0.51 5.98 -10.10
C THR A 201 -0.36 6.33 -11.31
N ASP A 202 0.06 5.96 -12.51
CA ASP A 202 -0.66 6.28 -13.74
C ASP A 202 -1.97 5.49 -13.80
N ASN A 203 -3.00 6.13 -14.35
CA ASN A 203 -4.31 5.51 -14.54
C ASN A 203 -4.21 4.31 -15.49
N GLU A 204 -4.99 3.28 -15.21
CA GLU A 204 -5.04 2.08 -16.03
C GLU A 204 -6.24 2.13 -16.96
N ILE A 205 -6.02 1.91 -18.26
CA ILE A 205 -7.12 1.80 -19.23
C ILE A 205 -7.52 0.33 -19.33
N ILE A 206 -8.70 0.00 -18.85
CA ILE A 206 -9.28 -1.33 -18.98
C ILE A 206 -10.21 -1.41 -20.19
N TRP A 207 -10.18 -2.55 -20.86
CA TRP A 207 -11.12 -2.85 -21.93
C TRP A 207 -12.39 -3.46 -21.35
N GLY A 208 -13.51 -2.74 -21.41
CA GLY A 208 -14.78 -3.17 -20.82
C GLY A 208 -15.49 -4.31 -21.56
N GLY A 209 -14.96 -4.80 -22.68
CA GLY A 209 -15.61 -5.83 -23.51
C GLY A 209 -15.97 -5.34 -24.91
N LEU A 210 -16.53 -6.25 -25.73
CA LEU A 210 -16.90 -5.96 -27.13
C LEU A 210 -17.94 -4.84 -27.27
N PHE A 211 -18.75 -4.64 -26.22
CA PHE A 211 -19.88 -3.71 -26.21
C PHE A 211 -19.73 -2.54 -25.23
N ASN A 212 -18.62 -2.48 -24.48
CA ASN A 212 -18.39 -1.41 -23.50
C ASN A 212 -17.20 -0.55 -23.93
N PRO A 213 -17.26 0.77 -23.70
CA PRO A 213 -16.14 1.66 -23.99
C PRO A 213 -14.92 1.31 -23.13
N ARG A 214 -13.75 1.79 -23.55
CA ARG A 214 -12.56 1.75 -22.69
C ARG A 214 -12.79 2.67 -21.49
N GLU A 215 -12.52 2.15 -20.31
CA GLU A 215 -12.67 2.90 -19.05
C GLU A 215 -11.30 3.18 -18.47
N GLU A 216 -11.08 4.41 -18.02
CA GLU A 216 -9.88 4.82 -17.32
C GLU A 216 -10.12 4.68 -15.81
N LEU A 217 -9.39 3.77 -15.19
CA LEU A 217 -9.43 3.55 -13.76
C LEU A 217 -8.32 4.33 -13.08
N VAL A 218 -8.70 5.10 -12.05
CA VAL A 218 -7.73 5.68 -11.13
C VAL A 218 -7.06 4.54 -10.37
N LYS A 219 -5.76 4.39 -10.58
CA LYS A 219 -4.99 3.28 -10.01
C LYS A 219 -4.91 3.37 -8.49
N LEU A 220 -4.72 4.58 -7.96
CA LEU A 220 -4.68 4.80 -6.53
C LEU A 220 -6.11 4.96 -5.97
N GLN A 221 -6.57 3.95 -5.22
CA GLN A 221 -7.93 3.85 -4.72
C GLN A 221 -7.98 4.00 -3.19
N PRO A 222 -9.06 4.57 -2.64
CA PRO A 222 -9.21 4.66 -1.19
C PRO A 222 -9.44 3.28 -0.57
N ILE A 223 -8.78 3.00 0.56
CA ILE A 223 -9.03 1.75 1.30
C ILE A 223 -10.45 1.76 1.88
N VAL A 224 -11.12 0.61 1.80
CA VAL A 224 -12.49 0.46 2.31
C VAL A 224 -12.52 0.49 3.84
N LYS A 225 -13.42 1.31 4.40
CA LYS A 225 -13.77 1.33 5.82
C LYS A 225 -14.72 0.17 6.12
N GLY A 226 -14.22 -0.87 6.77
CA GLY A 226 -14.98 -2.11 7.01
C GLY A 226 -16.36 -1.91 7.63
N TRP A 227 -16.48 -1.09 8.69
CA TRP A 227 -17.77 -0.80 9.33
C TRP A 227 -18.74 -0.05 8.43
N ASN A 228 -18.25 0.93 7.65
CA ASN A 228 -19.11 1.65 6.71
C ASN A 228 -19.58 0.76 5.57
N LEU A 229 -18.71 -0.15 5.09
CA LEU A 229 -19.09 -1.15 4.09
C LEU A 229 -20.15 -2.11 4.64
N GLN A 230 -19.98 -2.61 5.87
CA GLN A 230 -20.96 -3.48 6.50
C GLN A 230 -22.33 -2.81 6.60
N ASP A 231 -22.37 -1.57 7.09
CA ASP A 231 -23.59 -0.78 7.16
C ASP A 231 -24.21 -0.58 5.77
N ALA A 232 -23.39 -0.31 4.76
CA ALA A 232 -23.86 -0.17 3.38
C ALA A 232 -24.52 -1.46 2.88
N LEU A 233 -23.86 -2.60 3.07
CA LEU A 233 -24.40 -3.90 2.64
C LEU A 233 -25.69 -4.25 3.37
N LEU A 234 -25.78 -3.97 4.67
CA LEU A 234 -27.01 -4.21 5.45
C LEU A 234 -28.17 -3.33 4.96
N GLU A 235 -27.92 -2.04 4.73
CA GLU A 235 -28.94 -1.13 4.20
C GLU A 235 -29.37 -1.54 2.78
N LEU A 236 -28.42 -1.97 1.95
CA LEU A 236 -28.72 -2.50 0.62
C LEU A 236 -29.60 -3.75 0.68
N VAL A 237 -29.31 -4.70 1.57
CA VAL A 237 -30.13 -5.90 1.77
C VAL A 237 -31.55 -5.52 2.17
N GLN A 238 -31.72 -4.58 3.10
CA GLN A 238 -33.05 -4.10 3.51
C GLN A 238 -33.84 -3.46 2.36
N ILE A 239 -33.17 -2.67 1.52
CA ILE A 239 -33.79 -2.08 0.32
C ILE A 239 -34.25 -3.18 -0.64
N VAL A 240 -33.44 -4.23 -0.83
CA VAL A 240 -33.80 -5.38 -1.68
C VAL A 240 -34.96 -6.18 -1.10
N GLU A 241 -34.97 -6.43 0.22
CA GLU A 241 -36.07 -7.12 0.92
C GLU A 241 -37.39 -6.35 0.80
N HIS A 242 -37.36 -5.03 0.98
CA HIS A 242 -38.55 -4.18 0.77
C HIS A 242 -39.08 -4.27 -0.66
N GLN A 243 -38.19 -4.29 -1.65
CA GLN A 243 -38.59 -4.44 -3.05
C GLN A 243 -39.18 -5.82 -3.35
N ALA A 244 -38.58 -6.88 -2.80
CA ALA A 244 -39.09 -8.24 -2.94
C ALA A 244 -40.48 -8.40 -2.28
N GLY A 245 -40.69 -7.77 -1.12
CA GLY A 245 -41.99 -7.70 -0.46
C GLY A 245 -43.04 -6.99 -1.30
N ALA A 246 -42.71 -5.84 -1.89
CA ALA A 246 -43.60 -5.11 -2.78
C ALA A 246 -44.00 -5.94 -4.02
N ILE A 247 -43.04 -6.64 -4.64
CA ILE A 247 -43.30 -7.51 -5.79
C ILE A 247 -44.18 -8.71 -5.39
N SER A 248 -43.95 -9.28 -4.21
CA SER A 248 -44.77 -10.39 -3.70
C SER A 248 -46.22 -9.95 -3.48
N ASN A 249 -46.44 -8.75 -2.93
CA ASN A 249 -47.78 -8.17 -2.78
C ASN A 249 -48.44 -7.92 -4.14
N LEU A 250 -47.69 -7.45 -5.14
CA LEU A 250 -48.21 -7.28 -6.50
C LEU A 250 -48.67 -8.62 -7.10
N ALA A 251 -47.83 -9.66 -7.00
CA ALA A 251 -48.16 -10.98 -7.50
C ALA A 251 -49.41 -11.55 -6.83
N TYR A 252 -49.55 -11.35 -5.51
CA TYR A 252 -50.73 -11.74 -4.76
C TYR A 252 -52.01 -11.06 -5.29
N TRP A 253 -51.98 -9.73 -5.49
CA TRP A 253 -53.14 -8.98 -5.99
C TRP A 253 -53.50 -9.29 -7.45
N LEU A 254 -52.49 -9.53 -8.30
CA LEU A 254 -52.72 -10.01 -9.66
C LEU A 254 -53.37 -11.40 -9.67
N GLY A 255 -52.95 -12.28 -8.75
CA GLY A 255 -53.57 -13.60 -8.55
C GLY A 255 -55.06 -13.50 -8.19
N ILE A 256 -55.43 -12.63 -7.24
CA ILE A 256 -56.83 -12.39 -6.87
C ILE A 256 -57.64 -11.87 -8.06
N SER A 257 -57.10 -10.87 -8.78
CA SER A 257 -57.76 -10.31 -9.97
C SER A 257 -57.99 -11.36 -11.05
N ASN A 258 -56.99 -12.18 -11.35
CA ASN A 258 -57.09 -13.22 -12.38
C ASN A 258 -58.11 -14.29 -12.01
N ASN A 259 -58.16 -14.71 -10.74
CA ASN A 259 -59.17 -15.65 -10.26
C ASN A 259 -60.58 -15.05 -10.37
N ALA A 260 -60.76 -13.79 -9.96
CA ALA A 260 -62.05 -13.10 -10.06
C ALA A 260 -62.51 -12.96 -11.52
N LEU A 261 -61.60 -12.62 -12.44
CA LEU A 261 -61.89 -12.50 -13.87
C LEU A 261 -62.24 -13.87 -14.48
N SER A 262 -61.52 -14.93 -14.10
CA SER A 262 -61.78 -16.30 -14.56
C SER A 262 -63.17 -16.79 -14.14
N THR A 263 -63.54 -16.60 -12.86
CA THR A 263 -64.90 -16.94 -12.39
C THR A 263 -65.95 -16.16 -13.17
N TRP A 264 -65.76 -14.85 -13.35
CA TRP A 264 -66.70 -14.01 -14.09
C TRP A 264 -66.88 -14.45 -15.55
N ALA A 265 -65.78 -14.73 -16.27
CA ALA A 265 -65.81 -15.19 -17.65
C ALA A 265 -66.55 -16.53 -17.82
N SER A 266 -66.52 -17.40 -16.79
CA SER A 266 -67.19 -18.71 -16.82
C SER A 266 -68.70 -18.65 -16.53
N THR A 267 -69.21 -17.61 -15.87
CA THR A 267 -70.59 -17.59 -15.35
C THR A 267 -71.59 -16.73 -16.13
N SER A 268 -71.17 -15.98 -17.16
CA SER A 268 -72.03 -15.19 -18.07
C SER A 268 -73.16 -14.35 -17.42
N LEU A 269 -73.02 -13.99 -16.15
CA LEU A 269 -74.02 -13.28 -15.34
C LEU A 269 -73.55 -11.85 -15.01
N THR A 270 -74.14 -10.89 -15.73
CA THR A 270 -74.41 -9.49 -15.34
C THR A 270 -73.38 -8.75 -14.45
N GLY A 271 -72.31 -8.27 -15.08
CA GLY A 271 -71.81 -6.88 -15.02
C GLY A 271 -71.29 -6.22 -13.73
N ALA A 272 -71.84 -6.48 -12.54
CA ALA A 272 -71.56 -5.66 -11.34
C ALA A 272 -70.34 -6.10 -10.48
N PRO A 273 -70.02 -7.39 -10.30
CA PRO A 273 -68.95 -7.82 -9.38
C PRO A 273 -67.53 -7.50 -9.88
N ALA A 274 -67.31 -7.58 -11.19
CA ALA A 274 -65.98 -7.41 -11.80
C ALA A 274 -65.45 -5.98 -11.66
N ALA A 275 -66.34 -4.96 -11.78
CA ALA A 275 -65.96 -3.56 -11.64
C ALA A 275 -65.50 -3.21 -10.21
N VAL A 276 -66.18 -3.76 -9.19
CA VAL A 276 -65.82 -3.56 -7.78
C VAL A 276 -64.47 -4.20 -7.45
N ILE A 277 -64.22 -5.42 -7.93
CA ILE A 277 -62.94 -6.12 -7.72
C ILE A 277 -61.81 -5.41 -8.48
N GLY A 278 -62.07 -4.92 -9.70
CA GLY A 278 -61.10 -4.13 -10.46
C GLY A 278 -60.70 -2.84 -9.74
N ALA A 279 -61.68 -2.09 -9.22
CA ALA A 279 -61.42 -0.86 -8.47
C ALA A 279 -60.63 -1.12 -7.18
N LEU A 280 -60.99 -2.17 -6.42
CA LEU A 280 -60.28 -2.56 -5.21
C LEU A 280 -58.84 -3.01 -5.49
N THR A 281 -58.64 -3.81 -6.54
CA THR A 281 -57.29 -4.26 -6.92
C THR A 281 -56.45 -3.09 -7.39
N SER A 282 -57.01 -2.14 -8.15
CA SER A 282 -56.30 -0.94 -8.60
C SER A 282 -55.83 -0.10 -7.41
N LEU A 283 -56.69 0.10 -6.41
CA LEU A 283 -56.33 0.79 -5.17
C LEU A 283 -55.22 0.04 -4.42
N LYS A 284 -55.33 -1.29 -4.32
CA LYS A 284 -54.36 -2.13 -3.59
C LYS A 284 -53.01 -2.23 -4.28
N VAL A 285 -52.96 -2.32 -5.60
CA VAL A 285 -51.70 -2.22 -6.36
C VAL A 285 -51.05 -0.86 -6.14
N MET A 286 -51.85 0.21 -6.05
CA MET A 286 -51.31 1.53 -5.74
C MET A 286 -50.69 1.59 -4.34
N THR A 287 -51.40 1.12 -3.31
CA THR A 287 -50.94 1.21 -1.92
C THR A 287 -49.84 0.22 -1.57
N ASP A 288 -49.93 -1.01 -2.07
CA ASP A 288 -49.11 -2.13 -1.60
C ASP A 288 -47.91 -2.41 -2.51
N PHE A 289 -47.90 -1.84 -3.73
CA PHE A 289 -46.79 -1.98 -4.69
C PHE A 289 -46.20 -0.64 -5.13
N HIS A 290 -47.00 0.29 -5.67
CA HIS A 290 -46.46 1.54 -6.23
C HIS A 290 -45.84 2.45 -5.18
N LEU A 291 -46.52 2.68 -4.05
CA LEU A 291 -45.99 3.51 -2.96
C LEU A 291 -44.69 2.93 -2.37
N PRO A 292 -44.61 1.64 -1.99
CA PRO A 292 -43.36 1.03 -1.56
C PRO A 292 -42.25 1.09 -2.61
N SER A 293 -42.55 0.84 -3.88
CA SER A 293 -41.55 0.90 -4.97
C SER A 293 -40.96 2.29 -5.13
N TYR A 294 -41.78 3.35 -4.97
CA TYR A 294 -41.29 4.72 -4.96
C TYR A 294 -40.38 4.99 -3.75
N ALA A 295 -40.77 4.51 -2.56
CA ALA A 295 -39.95 4.62 -1.36
C ALA A 295 -38.61 3.85 -1.48
N THR A 296 -38.60 2.67 -2.10
CA THR A 296 -37.35 1.94 -2.41
C THR A 296 -36.43 2.77 -3.30
N ARG A 297 -36.99 3.45 -4.32
CA ARG A 297 -36.19 4.31 -5.21
C ARG A 297 -35.57 5.50 -4.48
N THR A 298 -36.31 6.15 -3.58
CA THR A 298 -35.75 7.23 -2.76
C THR A 298 -34.67 6.70 -1.82
N ALA A 299 -34.89 5.53 -1.22
CA ALA A 299 -33.87 4.85 -0.39
C ALA A 299 -32.58 4.57 -1.18
N PHE A 300 -32.65 4.11 -2.43
CA PHE A 300 -31.45 3.94 -3.27
C PHE A 300 -30.68 5.23 -3.54
N ILE A 301 -31.39 6.35 -3.73
CA ILE A 301 -30.75 7.66 -3.94
C ILE A 301 -30.02 8.08 -2.66
N THR A 302 -30.68 7.95 -1.51
CA THR A 302 -30.09 8.23 -0.20
C THR A 302 -28.90 7.32 0.09
N TYR A 303 -29.02 6.03 -0.19
CA TYR A 303 -27.95 5.04 -0.08
C TYR A 303 -26.72 5.47 -0.88
N ARG A 304 -26.91 5.84 -2.16
CA ARG A 304 -25.82 6.32 -3.01
C ARG A 304 -25.16 7.57 -2.42
N GLY A 305 -25.95 8.55 -2.00
CA GLY A 305 -25.44 9.78 -1.40
C GLY A 305 -24.66 9.54 -0.10
N ASN A 306 -25.10 8.60 0.73
CA ASN A 306 -24.51 8.33 2.02
C ASN A 306 -23.23 7.49 1.94
N PHE A 307 -23.20 6.47 1.09
CA PHE A 307 -22.14 5.45 1.07
C PHE A 307 -21.18 5.56 -0.10
N LEU A 308 -21.64 6.00 -1.28
CA LEU A 308 -20.86 5.93 -2.52
C LEU A 308 -20.24 7.27 -2.93
N VAL A 309 -20.67 8.38 -2.33
CA VAL A 309 -20.14 9.72 -2.63
C VAL A 309 -19.13 10.12 -1.54
N PRO A 310 -17.95 10.68 -1.88
CA PRO A 310 -16.98 11.14 -0.89
C PRO A 310 -17.53 12.20 0.09
N GLY A 311 -18.59 12.93 -0.22
CA GLY A 311 -19.25 13.83 0.75
C GLY A 311 -20.24 13.11 1.69
N GLY A 312 -20.46 11.82 1.51
CA GLY A 312 -21.48 11.05 2.21
C GLY A 312 -21.12 10.80 3.68
N ARG A 313 -22.14 10.83 4.54
CA ARG A 313 -21.98 10.62 5.99
C ARG A 313 -21.27 9.31 6.33
N LYS A 314 -21.53 8.25 5.56
CA LYS A 314 -20.97 6.91 5.76
C LYS A 314 -20.19 6.46 4.52
N PHE A 315 -19.45 7.37 3.88
CA PHE A 315 -18.67 7.02 2.70
C PHE A 315 -17.79 5.79 2.95
N ILE A 316 -17.87 4.80 2.05
CA ILE A 316 -17.20 3.51 2.22
C ILE A 316 -15.68 3.61 2.07
N GLY A 317 -15.18 4.61 1.35
CA GLY A 317 -13.74 4.82 1.19
C GLY A 317 -13.11 5.63 2.33
N SER A 318 -11.82 5.41 2.56
CA SER A 318 -10.98 6.29 3.36
C SER A 318 -10.70 7.61 2.63
N TYR A 319 -10.67 8.72 3.36
CA TYR A 319 -10.23 10.02 2.86
C TYR A 319 -8.72 10.20 2.96
N ASN A 320 -8.09 9.44 3.85
CA ASN A 320 -6.71 9.66 4.25
C ASN A 320 -5.81 8.48 3.92
N VAL A 321 -6.35 7.36 3.42
CA VAL A 321 -5.56 6.16 3.17
C VAL A 321 -5.89 5.58 1.82
N TYR A 322 -4.88 5.47 0.97
CA TYR A 322 -5.01 5.03 -0.41
C TYR A 322 -4.03 3.90 -0.73
N THR A 323 -4.42 3.03 -1.66
CA THR A 323 -3.61 1.91 -2.15
C THR A 323 -3.80 1.74 -3.65
N THR A 324 -2.75 1.28 -4.34
CA THR A 324 -2.87 0.75 -5.70
C THR A 324 -3.29 -0.71 -5.68
#